data_AF-A0A803NBM9-F1
#
_entry.id   AF-A0A803NBM9-F1
#
_cell.length_a   1.000
_cell.length_b   1.000
_cell.length_c   1.000
_cell.angle_alpha   90.00
_cell.angle_beta   90.00
_cell.angle_gamma   90.00
#
_symmetry.space_group_name_H-M   'P 1'
#
loop_
_entity.id
_entity.type
_entity.pdbx_description
1 polymer ?
#
loop_
_entity_poly.entity_id
_entity_poly.type
_entity_poly.pdbx_seq_one_letter_code
_entity_poly.pdbx_strand_id
1 'polypeptide(L)'
;MAAAFCLFLSLIFLFSPFPAQGEIIAEIKQKQGEDEPYIGVNIGTDASNFLSPSDLVSFLQVQKINHVRLYDADPDLLKALAKTKIRVIIGVPNNQLIAIGSSNATAATWVGRNVVAYYPETTIIAIAVGDEVLTTMPSTAPLLLPAIESLYSALVASNLHSQIKVSTPHSASLILDPFPPSQAFF
;
A
#
# COMPACT_ATOMS: atom_id res chain seq x y z
N MET A 1 -5.11 12.78 -63.90
CA MET A 1 -5.05 14.06 -63.15
C MET A 1 -5.11 13.70 -61.66
N ALA A 2 -3.97 13.85 -60.97
CA ALA A 2 -3.71 13.77 -59.51
C ALA A 2 -4.22 12.51 -58.76
N ALA A 3 -3.42 11.55 -58.25
CA ALA A 3 -2.05 11.57 -57.74
C ALA A 3 -1.78 12.65 -56.68
N ALA A 4 -2.50 12.62 -55.54
CA ALA A 4 -2.15 13.37 -54.34
C ALA A 4 -2.98 12.94 -53.11
N PHE A 5 -2.83 11.72 -52.58
CA PHE A 5 -3.37 11.43 -51.22
C PHE A 5 -2.70 10.24 -50.51
N CYS A 6 -1.40 9.99 -50.74
CA CYS A 6 -0.69 8.87 -50.12
C CYS A 6 0.68 9.23 -49.49
N LEU A 7 0.91 10.50 -49.13
CA LEU A 7 2.22 10.97 -48.65
C LEU A 7 2.15 11.80 -47.35
N PHE A 8 1.18 11.53 -46.47
CA PHE A 8 1.10 12.20 -45.17
C PHE A 8 0.91 11.26 -43.97
N LEU A 9 1.16 9.95 -44.15
CA LEU A 9 1.11 8.97 -43.06
C LEU A 9 2.40 8.16 -42.88
N SER A 10 3.53 8.68 -43.36
CA SER A 10 4.85 8.02 -43.25
C SER A 10 5.93 8.88 -42.59
N LEU A 11 5.56 9.99 -41.92
CA LEU A 11 6.54 10.93 -41.35
C LEU A 11 6.32 11.29 -39.86
N ILE A 12 5.70 10.40 -39.06
CA ILE A 12 5.58 10.58 -37.59
C ILE A 12 6.25 9.44 -36.79
N PHE A 13 6.90 8.47 -37.44
CA PHE A 13 7.66 7.42 -36.76
C PHE A 13 9.17 7.68 -36.63
N LEU A 14 9.65 8.89 -36.90
CA LEU A 14 11.09 9.21 -36.83
C LEU A 14 11.55 9.93 -35.55
N PHE A 15 10.66 10.18 -34.58
CA PHE A 15 11.04 10.88 -33.34
C PHE A 15 10.35 10.39 -32.07
N SER A 16 10.08 9.09 -31.91
CA SER A 16 10.09 8.54 -30.56
C SER A 16 11.54 8.22 -30.22
N PRO A 17 12.19 8.95 -29.28
CA PRO A 17 13.53 8.59 -28.85
C PRO A 17 13.48 7.15 -28.37
N PHE A 18 14.28 6.30 -29.02
CA PHE A 18 14.56 4.97 -28.49
C PHE A 18 15.14 5.19 -27.10
N PRO A 19 14.53 4.65 -26.03
CA PRO A 19 15.03 4.88 -24.68
C PRO A 19 16.48 4.42 -24.63
N ALA A 20 17.34 5.25 -24.04
CA ALA A 20 18.76 4.93 -23.94
C ALA A 20 18.90 3.60 -23.19
N GLN A 21 19.93 2.79 -23.49
CA GLN A 21 20.19 1.53 -22.78
C GLN A 21 20.18 1.70 -21.25
N GLY A 22 20.59 2.86 -20.74
CA GLY A 22 20.51 3.20 -19.32
C GLY A 22 19.08 3.35 -18.76
N GLU A 23 18.12 3.86 -19.55
CA GLU A 23 16.71 3.97 -19.16
C GLU A 23 16.04 2.60 -19.18
N ILE A 24 16.34 1.78 -20.19
CA ILE A 24 15.87 0.38 -20.27
C ILE A 24 16.42 -0.41 -19.07
N ILE A 25 17.70 -0.24 -18.72
CA ILE A 25 18.31 -0.90 -17.56
C ILE A 25 17.70 -0.38 -16.26
N ALA A 26 17.40 0.92 -16.15
CA ALA A 26 16.74 1.48 -14.97
C ALA A 26 15.29 0.97 -14.81
N GLU A 27 14.54 0.86 -15.89
CA GLU A 27 13.17 0.31 -15.91
C GLU A 27 13.15 -1.19 -15.60
N ILE A 28 14.08 -1.96 -16.18
CA ILE A 28 14.28 -3.39 -15.86
C ILE A 28 14.66 -3.56 -14.38
N LYS A 29 15.52 -2.70 -13.85
CA LYS A 29 15.95 -2.76 -12.44
C LYS A 29 14.85 -2.30 -11.46
N GLN A 30 13.98 -1.36 -11.88
CA GLN A 30 12.78 -0.99 -11.14
C GLN A 30 11.77 -2.14 -11.08
N LYS A 31 11.53 -2.84 -12.19
CA LYS A 31 10.65 -4.02 -12.21
C LYS A 31 11.23 -5.22 -11.45
N GLN A 32 12.54 -5.44 -11.49
CA GLN A 32 13.19 -6.54 -10.78
C GLN A 32 13.07 -6.44 -9.24
N GLY A 33 12.82 -5.25 -8.67
CA GLY A 33 12.65 -5.08 -7.23
C GLY A 33 11.24 -5.39 -6.68
N GLU A 34 10.23 -5.53 -7.54
CA GLU A 34 8.86 -5.87 -7.09
C GLU A 34 8.62 -7.39 -7.00
N ASP A 35 9.30 -8.18 -7.83
CA ASP A 35 9.04 -9.63 -8.00
C ASP A 35 10.04 -10.56 -7.29
N GLU A 36 10.96 -10.03 -6.47
CA GLU A 36 11.83 -10.90 -5.66
C GLU A 36 11.04 -11.56 -4.52
N PRO A 37 11.20 -12.87 -4.28
CA PRO A 37 10.55 -13.56 -3.18
C PRO A 37 11.00 -12.94 -1.85
N TYR A 38 10.03 -12.65 -0.99
CA TYR A 38 10.29 -12.02 0.29
C TYR A 38 9.52 -12.70 1.42
N ILE A 39 9.98 -12.46 2.64
CA ILE A 39 9.29 -12.80 3.88
C ILE A 39 8.87 -11.49 4.55
N GLY A 40 7.63 -11.42 5.00
CA GLY A 40 7.09 -10.31 5.76
C GLY A 40 6.76 -10.69 7.19
N VAL A 41 6.71 -9.70 8.08
CA VAL A 41 6.30 -9.87 9.48
C VAL A 41 5.22 -8.86 9.86
N ASN A 42 4.28 -9.28 10.71
CA ASN A 42 3.29 -8.39 11.30
C ASN A 42 3.78 -7.94 12.68
N ILE A 43 3.68 -6.64 12.95
CA ILE A 43 4.12 -6.03 14.22
C ILE A 43 2.90 -5.37 14.86
N GLY A 44 2.51 -5.89 16.02
CA GLY A 44 1.47 -5.32 16.88
C GLY A 44 2.07 -4.72 18.14
N THR A 45 1.41 -3.70 18.68
CA THR A 45 1.83 -2.91 19.84
C THR A 45 1.14 -3.34 21.16
N ASP A 46 0.24 -4.32 21.10
CA ASP A 46 -0.61 -4.74 22.23
C ASP A 46 0.10 -5.56 23.32
N ALA A 47 1.35 -5.96 23.12
CA ALA A 47 2.12 -6.74 24.11
C ALA A 47 3.19 -5.89 24.83
N SER A 48 3.61 -6.35 26.01
CA SER A 48 4.60 -5.69 26.87
C SER A 48 6.03 -6.20 26.64
N ASN A 49 7.04 -5.41 27.03
CA ASN A 49 8.48 -5.77 27.01
C ASN A 49 9.09 -6.01 25.62
N PHE A 50 8.63 -5.28 24.61
CA PHE A 50 9.26 -5.32 23.29
C PHE A 50 10.60 -4.59 23.25
N LEU A 51 11.42 -4.98 22.27
CA LEU A 51 12.56 -4.20 21.81
C LEU A 51 12.12 -2.75 21.53
N SER A 52 13.03 -1.80 21.73
CA SER A 52 12.77 -0.42 21.28
C SER A 52 12.52 -0.39 19.77
N PRO A 53 11.77 0.58 19.23
CA PRO A 53 11.53 0.68 17.79
C PRO A 53 12.81 0.61 16.94
N SER A 54 13.89 1.25 17.40
CA SER A 54 15.21 1.20 16.74
C SER A 54 15.87 -0.17 16.79
N ASP A 55 15.77 -0.87 17.92
CA ASP A 55 16.34 -2.22 18.06
C ASP A 55 15.56 -3.24 17.23
N LEU A 56 14.24 -3.10 17.18
CA LEU A 56 13.38 -3.93 16.34
C LEU A 56 13.72 -3.74 14.87
N VAL A 57 13.84 -2.50 14.39
CA VAL A 57 14.22 -2.21 13.01
C VAL A 57 15.62 -2.74 12.69
N SER A 58 16.58 -2.56 13.62
CA SER A 58 17.94 -3.10 13.46
C SER A 58 17.92 -4.63 13.34
N PHE A 59 17.10 -5.29 14.15
CA PHE A 59 16.88 -6.73 14.07
C PHE A 59 16.31 -7.15 12.71
N LEU A 60 15.28 -6.45 12.21
CA LEU A 60 14.69 -6.74 10.89
C LEU A 60 15.74 -6.65 9.77
N GLN A 61 16.59 -5.62 9.81
CA GLN A 61 17.67 -5.46 8.84
C GLN A 61 18.70 -6.60 8.89
N VAL A 62 19.12 -7.01 10.10
CA VAL A 62 20.04 -8.14 10.28
C VAL A 62 19.44 -9.44 9.77
N GLN A 63 18.15 -9.66 9.99
CA GLN A 63 17.41 -10.83 9.49
C GLN A 63 17.05 -10.72 8.00
N LYS A 64 17.39 -9.62 7.32
CA LYS A 64 17.04 -9.34 5.92
C LYS A 64 15.52 -9.37 5.66
N ILE A 65 14.73 -9.01 6.66
CA ILE A 65 13.28 -8.84 6.52
C ILE A 65 13.04 -7.43 5.96
N ASN A 66 12.48 -7.39 4.77
CA ASN A 66 12.25 -6.15 4.01
C ASN A 66 10.76 -5.78 3.87
N HIS A 67 9.84 -6.55 4.48
CA HIS A 67 8.42 -6.27 4.49
C HIS A 67 7.84 -6.34 5.90
N VAL A 68 7.06 -5.33 6.24
CA VAL A 68 6.41 -5.23 7.54
C VAL A 68 4.97 -4.76 7.36
N ARG A 69 4.05 -5.37 8.11
CA ARG A 69 2.74 -4.81 8.37
C ARG A 69 2.68 -4.32 9.82
N LEU A 70 2.34 -3.05 10.00
CA LEU A 70 2.00 -2.48 11.30
C LEU A 70 0.47 -2.53 11.47
N TYR A 71 -0.02 -2.94 12.64
CA TYR A 71 -1.47 -2.95 12.92
C TYR A 71 -2.04 -1.55 13.14
N ASP A 72 -1.20 -0.59 13.52
CA ASP A 72 -1.52 0.81 13.71
C ASP A 72 -0.45 1.72 13.05
N ALA A 73 -0.66 3.02 13.14
CA ALA A 73 0.27 4.04 12.66
C ALA A 73 1.14 4.59 13.79
N ASP A 74 1.84 3.71 14.51
CA ASP A 74 2.75 4.13 15.60
C ASP A 74 3.85 5.08 15.06
N PRO A 75 3.94 6.32 15.59
CA PRO A 75 4.85 7.32 15.07
C PRO A 75 6.33 7.00 15.33
N ASP A 76 6.65 6.23 16.37
CA ASP A 76 8.03 5.92 16.73
C ASP A 76 8.57 4.77 15.88
N LEU A 77 7.73 3.77 15.57
CA LEU A 77 8.04 2.74 14.58
C LEU A 77 8.18 3.33 13.17
N LEU A 78 7.27 4.22 12.75
CA LEU A 78 7.37 4.87 11.44
C LEU A 78 8.65 5.70 11.32
N LYS A 79 9.03 6.46 12.36
CA LYS A 79 10.32 7.17 12.37
C LYS A 79 11.51 6.22 12.33
N ALA A 80 11.48 5.12 13.09
CA ALA A 80 12.56 4.15 13.11
C ALA A 80 12.75 3.46 11.76
N LEU A 81 11.66 3.26 11.00
CA LEU A 81 11.67 2.66 9.66
C LEU A 81 12.18 3.62 8.57
N ALA A 82 12.36 4.91 8.87
CA ALA A 82 12.84 5.90 7.91
C ALA A 82 14.23 5.51 7.37
N LYS A 83 14.40 5.61 6.05
CA LYS A 83 15.66 5.38 5.31
C LYS A 83 16.19 3.94 5.40
N THR A 84 15.40 3.00 5.92
CA THR A 84 15.76 1.57 6.02
C THR A 84 15.52 0.78 4.74
N LYS A 85 14.69 1.31 3.83
CA LYS A 85 14.15 0.63 2.62
C LYS A 85 13.23 -0.56 2.91
N ILE A 86 12.82 -0.77 4.16
CA ILE A 86 11.79 -1.74 4.52
C ILE A 86 10.44 -1.23 3.98
N ARG A 87 9.73 -2.07 3.24
CA ARG A 87 8.39 -1.77 2.71
C ARG A 87 7.34 -1.98 3.80
N VAL A 88 6.51 -0.96 4.04
CA VAL A 88 5.58 -0.91 5.18
C VAL A 88 4.14 -0.86 4.70
N ILE A 89 3.32 -1.75 5.26
CA ILE A 89 1.86 -1.66 5.23
C ILE A 89 1.39 -1.09 6.57
N ILE A 90 0.61 -0.01 6.55
CA ILE A 90 0.09 0.62 7.76
C ILE A 90 -1.38 0.24 7.95
N GLY A 91 -1.72 -0.24 9.14
CA GLY A 91 -3.09 -0.55 9.53
C GLY A 91 -3.86 0.69 9.97
N VAL A 92 -5.13 0.76 9.56
CA VAL A 92 -6.15 1.59 10.19
C VAL A 92 -6.81 0.72 11.26
N PRO A 93 -6.64 1.02 12.56
CA PRO A 93 -7.28 0.24 13.61
C PRO A 93 -8.81 0.24 13.52
N ASN A 94 -9.45 -0.88 13.87
CA ASN A 94 -10.91 -1.04 13.78
C ASN A 94 -11.69 0.04 14.56
N ASN A 95 -11.16 0.52 15.67
CA ASN A 95 -11.77 1.60 16.47
C ASN A 95 -11.78 2.98 15.77
N GLN A 96 -10.97 3.17 14.72
CA GLN A 96 -10.95 4.41 13.93
C GLN A 96 -11.85 4.34 12.69
N LEU A 97 -12.34 3.14 12.34
CA LEU A 97 -13.08 2.90 11.10
C LEU A 97 -14.34 3.77 11.00
N ILE A 98 -15.11 3.90 12.08
CA ILE A 98 -16.33 4.70 12.09
C ILE A 98 -16.03 6.17 11.78
N ALA A 99 -15.00 6.73 12.42
CA ALA A 99 -14.64 8.13 12.24
C ALA A 99 -14.13 8.44 10.83
N ILE A 100 -13.35 7.53 10.25
CA ILE A 100 -12.81 7.65 8.89
C ILE A 100 -13.91 7.44 7.85
N GLY A 101 -14.74 6.40 8.01
CA GLY A 101 -15.81 6.06 7.08
C GLY A 101 -16.97 7.07 7.07
N SER A 102 -17.11 7.90 8.11
CA SER A 102 -18.17 8.91 8.20
C SER A 102 -17.76 10.30 7.73
N SER A 103 -16.48 10.53 7.42
CA SER A 103 -15.97 11.88 7.12
C SER A 103 -14.69 11.86 6.28
N ASN A 104 -14.80 12.38 5.05
CA ASN A 104 -13.65 12.56 4.15
C ASN A 104 -12.59 13.49 4.77
N ALA A 105 -13.00 14.50 5.56
CA ALA A 105 -12.07 15.39 6.23
C ALA A 105 -11.25 14.66 7.32
N THR A 106 -11.90 13.73 8.03
CA THR A 106 -11.23 12.87 9.01
C THR A 106 -10.24 11.92 8.33
N ALA A 107 -10.64 11.31 7.21
CA ALA A 107 -9.75 10.47 6.40
C ALA A 107 -8.54 11.26 5.85
N ALA A 108 -8.76 12.48 5.36
CA ALA A 108 -7.68 13.36 4.89
C ALA A 108 -6.71 13.73 6.00
N THR A 109 -7.21 14.04 7.20
CA THR A 109 -6.39 14.30 8.39
C THR A 109 -5.58 13.07 8.78
N TRP A 110 -6.19 11.89 8.73
CA TRP A 110 -5.51 10.62 9.01
C TRP A 110 -4.35 10.37 8.04
N VAL A 111 -4.58 10.52 6.73
CA VAL A 111 -3.53 10.36 5.70
C VAL A 111 -2.42 11.40 5.88
N GLY A 112 -2.77 12.66 6.15
CA GLY A 112 -1.80 13.71 6.41
C GLY A 112 -0.87 13.38 7.59
N ARG A 113 -1.45 12.92 8.69
CA ARG A 113 -0.73 12.63 9.93
C ARG A 113 0.09 11.33 9.87
N ASN A 114 -0.44 10.29 9.24
CA ASN A 114 0.09 8.92 9.34
C ASN A 114 0.84 8.45 8.10
N VAL A 115 0.64 9.12 6.95
CA VAL A 115 1.25 8.73 5.68
C VAL A 115 2.14 9.87 5.16
N VAL A 116 1.55 11.04 4.89
CA VAL A 116 2.28 12.17 4.29
C VAL A 116 3.42 12.66 5.18
N ALA A 117 3.25 12.64 6.50
CA ALA A 117 4.28 13.04 7.44
C ALA A 117 5.55 12.17 7.42
N TYR A 118 5.47 10.92 6.93
CA TYR A 118 6.58 9.95 6.96
C TYR A 118 7.08 9.56 5.56
N TYR A 119 6.26 9.74 4.52
CA TYR A 119 6.64 9.50 3.14
C TYR A 119 7.42 10.71 2.56
N PRO A 120 8.51 10.53 1.80
CA PRO A 120 9.07 9.26 1.30
C PRO A 120 10.18 8.65 2.17
N GLU A 121 10.52 9.25 3.32
CA GLU A 121 11.61 8.73 4.16
C GLU A 121 11.32 7.29 4.61
N THR A 122 10.07 6.99 4.97
CA THR A 122 9.57 5.64 5.21
C THR A 122 8.88 5.12 3.96
N THR A 123 9.26 3.92 3.51
CA THR A 123 8.70 3.31 2.30
C THR A 123 7.35 2.67 2.57
N ILE A 124 6.31 3.51 2.67
CA ILE A 124 4.91 3.07 2.83
C ILE A 124 4.38 2.63 1.47
N ILE A 125 3.89 1.39 1.38
CA ILE A 125 3.40 0.79 0.12
C ILE A 125 1.89 0.53 0.11
N ALA A 126 1.27 0.38 1.28
CA ALA A 126 -0.16 0.19 1.37
C ALA A 126 -0.75 0.61 2.71
N ILE A 127 -2.07 0.85 2.70
CA ILE A 127 -2.92 1.05 3.86
C ILE A 127 -3.87 -0.15 3.96
N ALA A 128 -3.83 -0.85 5.09
CA ALA A 128 -4.76 -1.91 5.44
C ALA A 128 -5.91 -1.32 6.29
N VAL A 129 -7.10 -1.19 5.69
CA VAL A 129 -8.25 -0.58 6.34
C VAL A 129 -8.96 -1.61 7.22
N GLY A 130 -8.80 -1.48 8.54
CA GLY A 130 -9.29 -2.43 9.52
C GLY A 130 -8.50 -3.73 9.56
N ASP A 131 -8.93 -4.62 10.45
CA ASP A 131 -8.46 -6.00 10.58
C ASP A 131 -9.67 -6.92 10.73
N GLU A 132 -9.94 -7.72 9.70
CA GLU A 132 -11.04 -8.69 9.67
C GLU A 132 -12.41 -8.11 10.07
N VAL A 133 -12.71 -6.89 9.60
CA VAL A 133 -13.89 -6.11 10.03
C VAL A 133 -15.20 -6.89 9.90
N LEU A 134 -15.37 -7.63 8.81
CA LEU A 134 -16.62 -8.34 8.51
C LEU A 134 -16.92 -9.49 9.50
N THR A 135 -15.88 -10.06 10.13
CA THR A 135 -16.04 -11.14 11.11
C THR A 135 -15.94 -10.64 12.56
N THR A 136 -15.12 -9.62 12.82
CA THR A 136 -14.87 -9.10 14.17
C THR A 136 -15.83 -7.97 14.58
N MET A 137 -16.27 -7.16 13.63
CA MET A 137 -17.17 -6.01 13.84
C MET A 137 -18.22 -5.92 12.74
N PRO A 138 -19.11 -6.93 12.58
CA PRO A 138 -20.07 -6.97 11.49
C PRO A 138 -21.01 -5.75 11.45
N SER A 139 -21.26 -5.10 12.58
CA SER A 139 -22.07 -3.89 12.67
C SER A 139 -21.45 -2.68 11.95
N THR A 140 -20.14 -2.65 11.74
CA THR A 140 -19.43 -1.56 11.04
C THR A 140 -19.13 -1.88 9.58
N ALA A 141 -19.54 -3.05 9.08
CA ALA A 141 -19.35 -3.47 7.69
C ALA A 141 -19.82 -2.43 6.64
N PRO A 142 -20.98 -1.74 6.81
CA PRO A 142 -21.40 -0.72 5.85
C PRO A 142 -20.47 0.49 5.73
N LEU A 143 -19.59 0.71 6.72
CA LEU A 143 -18.63 1.82 6.74
C LEU A 143 -17.28 1.45 6.12
N LEU A 144 -17.04 0.17 5.81
CA LEU A 144 -15.75 -0.28 5.30
C LEU A 144 -15.42 0.31 3.92
N LEU A 145 -16.37 0.22 2.98
CA LEU A 145 -16.19 0.78 1.63
C LEU A 145 -16.07 2.32 1.67
N PRO A 146 -16.96 3.07 2.35
CA PRO A 146 -16.80 4.52 2.52
C PRO A 146 -15.44 4.92 3.11
N ALA A 147 -14.91 4.15 4.08
CA ALA A 147 -13.59 4.42 4.65
C ALA A 147 -12.47 4.23 3.64
N ILE A 148 -12.51 3.14 2.85
CA ILE A 148 -11.55 2.88 1.77
C ILE A 148 -11.58 4.00 0.72
N GLU A 149 -12.77 4.40 0.26
CA GLU A 149 -12.95 5.47 -0.74
C GLU A 149 -12.45 6.82 -0.22
N SER A 150 -12.72 7.13 1.06
CA SER A 150 -12.28 8.37 1.70
C SER A 150 -10.75 8.44 1.83
N LEU A 151 -10.12 7.34 2.24
CA LEU A 151 -8.65 7.24 2.33
C LEU A 151 -8.01 7.30 0.94
N TYR A 152 -8.59 6.61 -0.05
CA TYR A 152 -8.12 6.68 -1.43
C TYR A 152 -8.21 8.10 -1.98
N SER A 153 -9.33 8.80 -1.76
CA SER A 153 -9.50 10.20 -2.18
C SER A 153 -8.46 11.13 -1.53
N ALA A 154 -8.12 10.90 -0.26
CA ALA A 154 -7.07 11.64 0.43
C ALA A 154 -5.66 11.36 -0.16
N LEU A 155 -5.38 10.11 -0.55
CA LEU A 155 -4.14 9.77 -1.27
C LEU A 155 -4.09 10.41 -2.66
N VAL A 156 -5.21 10.49 -3.37
CA VAL A 156 -5.30 11.20 -4.66
C VAL A 156 -4.97 12.68 -4.46
N ALA A 157 -5.59 13.33 -3.48
CA ALA A 157 -5.34 14.74 -3.15
C ALA A 157 -3.87 15.00 -2.75
N SER A 158 -3.18 13.99 -2.22
CA SER A 158 -1.76 14.05 -1.84
C SER A 158 -0.81 13.60 -2.96
N ASN A 159 -1.32 13.24 -4.14
CA ASN A 159 -0.56 12.65 -5.26
C ASN A 159 0.17 11.33 -4.93
N LEU A 160 -0.34 10.55 -3.97
CA LEU A 160 0.27 9.29 -3.51
C LEU A 160 -0.47 8.01 -3.97
N HIS A 161 -1.63 8.17 -4.62
CA HIS A 161 -2.52 7.05 -5.00
C HIS A 161 -1.87 6.02 -5.95
N SER A 162 -0.86 6.41 -6.72
CA SER A 162 -0.15 5.48 -7.62
C SER A 162 0.90 4.66 -6.86
N GLN A 163 1.51 5.22 -5.81
CA GLN A 163 2.54 4.55 -4.99
C GLN A 163 1.96 3.74 -3.84
N ILE A 164 0.88 4.21 -3.22
CA ILE A 164 0.32 3.61 -2.00
C ILE A 164 -1.04 2.99 -2.32
N LYS A 165 -1.16 1.68 -2.12
CA LYS A 165 -2.43 0.95 -2.34
C LYS A 165 -3.30 1.01 -1.09
N VAL A 166 -4.62 0.92 -1.27
CA VAL A 166 -5.57 0.81 -0.15
C VAL A 166 -6.32 -0.51 -0.32
N SER A 167 -6.37 -1.31 0.74
CA SER A 167 -7.08 -2.57 0.76
C SER A 167 -7.59 -2.86 2.17
N THR A 168 -8.30 -3.96 2.36
CA THR A 168 -8.76 -4.41 3.68
C THR A 168 -8.47 -5.90 3.84
N PRO A 169 -7.83 -6.30 4.94
CA PRO A 169 -7.56 -7.71 5.24
C PRO A 169 -8.84 -8.41 5.72
N HIS A 170 -9.06 -9.63 5.22
CA HIS A 170 -10.23 -10.43 5.50
C HIS A 170 -9.84 -11.80 6.08
N SER A 171 -10.66 -12.27 7.04
CA SER A 171 -10.55 -13.63 7.56
C SER A 171 -10.94 -14.65 6.48
N ALA A 172 -10.24 -15.78 6.41
CA ALA A 172 -10.65 -16.91 5.57
C ALA A 172 -12.03 -17.48 5.97
N SER A 173 -12.50 -17.18 7.19
CA SER A 173 -13.82 -17.57 7.70
C SER A 173 -15.00 -16.96 6.91
N LEU A 174 -14.74 -15.98 6.04
CA LEU A 174 -15.74 -15.44 5.12
C LEU A 174 -16.05 -16.39 3.95
N ILE A 175 -15.19 -17.38 3.68
CA ILE A 175 -15.41 -18.34 2.60
C ILE A 175 -16.35 -19.43 3.14
N LEU A 176 -17.56 -19.52 2.58
CA LEU A 176 -18.61 -20.42 3.07
C LEU A 176 -18.31 -21.90 2.79
N ASP A 177 -17.75 -22.19 1.62
CA ASP A 177 -17.32 -23.54 1.23
C ASP A 177 -15.94 -23.48 0.56
N PRO A 178 -14.83 -23.71 1.27
CA PRO A 178 -13.49 -23.47 0.74
C PRO A 178 -12.93 -24.62 -0.12
N PHE A 179 -13.59 -25.79 -0.19
CA PHE A 179 -13.00 -26.96 -0.84
C PHE A 179 -13.97 -27.70 -1.79
N PRO A 180 -13.57 -27.98 -3.05
CA PRO A 180 -12.27 -27.65 -3.66
C PRO A 180 -12.12 -26.14 -3.90
N PRO A 181 -10.88 -25.59 -3.95
CA PRO A 181 -10.68 -24.14 -4.13
C PRO A 181 -11.38 -23.57 -5.38
N SER A 182 -11.60 -24.38 -6.42
CA SER A 182 -12.32 -24.00 -7.64
C SER A 182 -13.83 -23.78 -7.44
N GLN A 183 -14.40 -24.22 -6.31
CA GLN A 183 -15.81 -24.07 -5.96
C GLN A 183 -16.03 -23.06 -4.81
N ALA A 184 -14.97 -22.42 -4.33
CA ALA A 184 -15.05 -21.50 -3.22
C ALA A 184 -15.87 -20.25 -3.53
N PHE A 185 -16.72 -19.85 -2.58
CA PHE A 185 -17.56 -18.65 -2.66
C PHE A 185 -17.69 -17.95 -1.29
N PHE A 186 -18.06 -16.67 -1.35
CA PHE A 186 -18.32 -15.80 -0.19
C PHE A 186 -19.81 -15.65 0.08
#